data_AF-A0A2Y9A1F6-F1
#
_entry.id   AF-A0A2Y9A1F6-F1
#
_cell.length_a   1.000
_cell.length_b   1.000
_cell.length_c   1.000
_cell.angle_alpha   90.00
_cell.angle_beta   90.00
_cell.angle_gamma   90.00
#
_symmetry.space_group_name_H-M   'P 1'
#
loop_
_entity.id
_entity.type
_entity.pdbx_description
1 polymer ?
#
loop_
_entity_poly.entity_id
_entity_poly.type
_entity_poly.pdbx_seq_one_letter_code
_entity_poly.pdbx_strand_id
1 'polypeptide(L)' 'MRRALILLPLLAACNFDLGGPLSAEDFVGDDIAVTPGLASCATAIGRPDLATDPNAPMTVAEIDALLTCTASRARG' A
#
# COMPACT_ATOMS: atom_id res chain seq x y z
N MET A 1 -8.66 -16.67 35.78
CA MET A 1 -9.14 -15.71 34.75
C MET A 1 -8.28 -14.46 34.80
N ARG A 2 -7.28 -14.32 33.93
CA ARG A 2 -6.58 -13.04 33.67
C ARG A 2 -6.26 -13.01 32.18
N ARG A 3 -7.21 -12.46 31.42
CA ARG A 3 -7.08 -12.20 29.98
C ARG A 3 -6.64 -10.75 29.78
N ALA A 4 -5.85 -10.57 28.74
CA ALA A 4 -5.64 -9.33 27.98
C ALA A 4 -4.84 -8.22 28.68
N LEU A 5 -3.55 -8.15 28.36
CA LEU A 5 -2.77 -6.89 28.35
C LEU A 5 -1.43 -7.06 27.62
N ILE A 6 -1.41 -7.70 26.44
CA ILE A 6 -0.21 -7.75 25.58
C ILE A 6 -0.62 -7.65 24.10
N LEU A 7 -1.39 -6.64 23.72
CA LEU A 7 -1.79 -6.44 22.31
C LEU A 7 -1.75 -4.98 21.84
N LEU A 8 -1.14 -4.06 22.61
CA LEU A 8 -1.14 -2.63 22.26
C LEU A 8 0.03 -2.08 21.41
N PRO A 9 1.16 -2.76 21.10
CA PRO A 9 2.25 -2.06 20.38
C PRO A 9 2.05 -2.04 18.86
N LEU A 10 1.13 -2.84 18.30
CA LEU A 10 0.98 -2.96 16.83
C LEU A 10 0.12 -1.85 16.19
N LEU A 11 -0.69 -1.14 16.98
CA LEU A 11 -1.52 -0.02 16.49
C LEU A 11 -0.76 1.31 16.39
N ALA A 12 0.46 1.39 16.92
CA ALA A 12 1.30 2.57 16.82
C ALA A 12 1.99 2.71 15.45
N ALA A 13 2.06 1.65 14.65
CA ALA A 13 2.69 1.69 13.32
C ALA A 13 1.80 2.31 12.23
N CYS A 14 0.49 2.48 12.46
CA CYS A 14 -0.41 3.16 11.52
C CYS A 14 -0.56 4.67 11.80
N ASN A 15 -0.08 5.16 12.94
CA ASN A 15 0.03 6.59 13.21
C ASN A 15 1.44 7.05 12.82
N PHE A 16 1.80 6.91 11.54
CA PHE A 16 2.87 7.73 11.01
C PHE A 16 2.30 9.15 11.02
N ASP A 17 2.68 9.91 12.05
CA ASP A 17 2.47 11.34 12.21
C ASP A 17 3.19 12.04 11.05
N LEU A 18 2.58 11.97 9.87
CA LEU A 18 2.94 12.75 8.70
C LEU A 18 2.30 14.11 8.97
N GLY A 19 3.06 15.00 9.62
CA GLY A 19 2.64 16.33 10.06
C GLY A 19 2.26 17.27 8.91
N GLY A 20 1.23 16.93 8.15
CA GLY A 20 0.73 17.67 7.00
C GLY A 20 0.12 16.74 5.93
N PRO A 21 -0.72 17.28 5.02
CA PRO A 21 -1.11 16.54 3.82
C PRO A 21 0.15 16.24 3.02
N LEU A 22 0.48 14.97 2.87
CA LEU A 22 1.61 14.55 2.06
C LEU A 22 1.38 14.94 0.62
N SER A 23 2.37 15.61 0.04
CA SER A 23 2.42 15.92 -1.37
C SER A 23 3.17 14.80 -2.09
N ALA A 24 2.86 14.54 -3.37
CA ALA A 24 3.59 13.55 -4.16
C ALA A 24 5.11 13.81 -4.18
N GLU A 25 5.50 15.08 -3.98
CA GLU A 25 6.87 15.59 -3.85
C GLU A 25 7.62 14.98 -2.66
N ASP A 26 6.93 14.69 -1.55
CA ASP A 26 7.51 14.11 -0.33
C ASP A 26 8.00 12.67 -0.52
N PHE A 27 7.61 12.04 -1.64
CA PHE A 27 7.99 10.67 -2.00
C PHE A 27 8.96 10.60 -3.18
N VAL A 28 9.37 11.75 -3.74
CA VAL A 28 10.33 11.79 -4.85
C VAL A 28 11.73 11.60 -4.29
N GLY A 29 12.20 10.34 -4.23
CA GLY A 29 13.56 9.98 -3.83
C GLY A 29 13.67 8.78 -2.89
N ASP A 30 12.54 8.30 -2.36
CA ASP A 30 12.49 7.05 -1.60
C ASP A 30 12.40 5.87 -2.59
N ASP A 31 13.09 4.76 -2.29
CA ASP A 31 12.96 3.54 -3.07
C ASP A 31 11.49 3.08 -2.99
N ILE A 32 10.77 3.12 -4.12
CA ILE A 32 9.37 2.72 -4.17
C ILE A 32 9.29 1.22 -3.85
N ALA A 33 9.05 0.89 -2.59
CA ALA A 33 8.78 -0.47 -2.19
C ALA A 33 7.28 -0.76 -2.34
N VAL A 34 6.95 -1.79 -3.12
CA VAL A 34 5.56 -2.25 -3.23
C VAL A 34 5.14 -2.88 -1.90
N THR A 35 4.20 -2.23 -1.21
CA THR A 35 3.63 -2.78 0.02
C THR A 35 2.91 -4.11 -0.24
N PRO A 36 2.80 -5.02 0.75
CA PRO A 36 2.15 -6.33 0.54
C PRO A 36 0.71 -6.24 0.02
N GLY A 37 -0.04 -5.19 0.42
CA GLY A 37 -1.39 -4.94 -0.07
C GLY A 37 -1.41 -4.57 -1.55
N LEU A 38 -0.48 -3.69 -1.98
CA LEU A 38 -0.32 -3.32 -3.39
C LEU A 38 0.12 -4.52 -4.24
N ALA A 39 1.08 -5.32 -3.76
CA ALA A 39 1.54 -6.53 -4.44
C ALA A 39 0.40 -7.56 -4.65
N SER A 40 -0.49 -7.70 -3.67
CA SER A 40 -1.67 -8.57 -3.78
C SER A 40 -2.64 -8.08 -4.86
N CYS A 41 -2.89 -6.77 -4.94
CA CYS A 41 -3.73 -6.19 -5.99
C CYS A 41 -3.08 -6.27 -7.37
N ALA A 42 -1.78 -6.01 -7.46
CA ALA A 42 -1.01 -6.17 -8.70
C ALA A 42 -1.09 -7.60 -9.24
N THR A 43 -0.95 -8.60 -8.38
CA THR A 43 -1.14 -10.01 -8.75
C THR A 43 -2.57 -10.29 -9.22
N ALA A 44 -3.59 -9.72 -8.56
CA ALA A 44 -4.99 -9.93 -8.91
C ALA A 44 -5.37 -9.38 -10.29
N ILE A 45 -4.69 -8.32 -10.76
CA ILE A 45 -4.90 -7.75 -12.10
C ILE A 45 -3.97 -8.37 -13.17
N GLY A 46 -3.23 -9.43 -12.83
CA GLY A 46 -2.32 -10.11 -13.76
C GLY A 46 -0.97 -9.42 -13.95
N ARG A 47 -0.58 -8.53 -13.02
CA ARG A 47 0.69 -7.79 -13.05
C ARG A 47 1.58 -8.09 -11.83
N PRO A 48 1.98 -9.36 -11.59
CA PRO A 48 2.87 -9.71 -10.49
C PRO A 48 4.27 -9.09 -10.64
N ASP A 49 4.65 -8.71 -11.87
CA ASP A 49 5.91 -8.03 -12.20
C ASP A 49 6.09 -6.72 -11.44
N LEU A 50 5.00 -6.02 -11.09
CA LEU A 50 5.05 -4.78 -10.34
C LEU A 50 5.63 -4.95 -8.93
N ALA A 51 5.53 -6.15 -8.33
CA ALA A 51 6.14 -6.41 -7.02
C ALA A 51 7.68 -6.43 -7.08
N THR A 52 8.25 -6.71 -8.24
CA THR A 52 9.70 -6.76 -8.48
C THR A 52 10.23 -5.52 -9.18
N ASP A 53 9.41 -4.90 -10.04
CA ASP A 53 9.70 -3.66 -10.75
C ASP A 53 8.53 -2.68 -10.58
N PRO A 54 8.57 -1.82 -9.55
CA PRO A 54 7.54 -0.81 -9.29
C PRO A 54 7.41 0.22 -10.43
N ASN A 55 8.44 0.35 -11.27
CA ASN A 55 8.47 1.29 -12.40
C ASN A 55 8.07 0.63 -13.72
N ALA A 56 7.64 -0.65 -13.69
CA ALA A 56 7.22 -1.34 -14.90
C ALA A 56 6.07 -0.57 -15.58
N PRO A 57 6.10 -0.44 -16.91
CA PRO A 57 5.11 0.34 -17.63
C PRO A 57 3.71 -0.22 -17.42
N MET A 58 2.74 0.68 -17.23
CA MET A 58 1.33 0.34 -17.07
C MET A 58 0.47 1.17 -18.03
N THR A 59 -0.55 0.53 -18.56
CA THR A 59 -1.63 1.19 -19.28
C THR A 59 -2.59 1.88 -18.31
N VAL A 60 -3.35 2.86 -18.82
CA VAL A 60 -4.38 3.55 -18.02
C VAL A 60 -5.41 2.56 -17.44
N ALA A 61 -5.78 1.52 -18.19
CA ALA A 61 -6.73 0.51 -17.72
C ALA A 61 -6.18 -0.33 -16.56
N GLU A 62 -4.89 -0.68 -16.59
CA GLU A 62 -4.23 -1.40 -15.50
C GLU A 62 -4.08 -0.53 -14.26
N ILE A 63 -3.79 0.77 -14.44
CA ILE A 63 -3.74 1.74 -13.33
C ILE A 63 -5.12 1.83 -12.66
N ASP A 64 -6.19 1.99 -13.45
CA ASP A 64 -7.55 2.08 -12.94
C ASP A 64 -7.99 0.80 -12.21
N ALA A 65 -7.63 -0.37 -12.74
CA ALA A 65 -7.87 -1.66 -12.10
C ALA A 65 -7.10 -1.79 -10.77
N LEU A 66 -5.85 -1.34 -10.72
CA LEU A 66 -5.02 -1.36 -9.51
C LEU A 66 -5.60 -0.44 -8.44
N LEU A 67 -5.96 0.79 -8.80
CA LEU A 67 -6.60 1.76 -7.92
C LEU A 67 -7.96 1.27 -7.42
N THR A 68 -8.76 0.65 -8.28
CA THR A 68 -10.05 0.07 -7.90
C THR A 68 -9.87 -1.07 -6.90
N CYS A 69 -8.89 -1.96 -7.11
CA CYS A 69 -8.60 -3.06 -6.19
C CYS A 69 -8.16 -2.53 -4.81
N THR A 70 -7.24 -1.56 -4.77
CA THR A 70 -6.75 -0.99 -3.51
C THR A 70 -7.85 -0.22 -2.79
N ALA A 71 -8.65 0.58 -3.51
CA ALA A 71 -9.80 1.29 -2.95
C ALA A 71 -10.85 0.33 -2.39
N SER A 72 -11.14 -0.79 -3.07
CA SER A 72 -12.09 -1.80 -2.57
C SER A 72 -11.59 -2.43 -1.27
N ARG A 73 -10.28 -2.63 -1.11
CA ARG A 73 -9.69 -3.21 0.11
C ARG A 73 -9.57 -2.21 1.25
N ALA A 74 -9.35 -0.94 0.94
CA ALA A 74 -9.29 0.13 1.94
C ALA A 74 -10.65 0.42 2.59
N ARG A 75 -11.76 0.07 1.91
CA ARG A 75 -13.13 0.18 2.42
C ARG A 75 -13.57 -1.02 3.27
N GLY A 76 -12.69 -1.99 3.49
CA GLY A 76 -12.95 -3.21 4.26
C GLY A 76 -13.28 -2.94 5.72
#